data_AF-A0A1H6LS75-F1
#
_entry.id   AF-A0A1H6LS75-F1
#
_cell.length_a   1.000
_cell.length_b   1.000
_cell.length_c   1.000
_cell.angle_alpha   90.00
_cell.angle_beta   90.00
_cell.angle_gamma   90.00
#
_symmetry.space_group_name_H-M   'P 1'
#
loop_
_entity.id
_entity.type
_entity.pdbx_description
1 polymer ?
#
loop_
_entity_poly.entity_id
_entity_poly.type
_entity_poly.pdbx_seq_one_letter_code
_entity_poly.pdbx_strand_id
1 'polypeptide(L)' 'MNIVIAEEKQVKTIVDMSVRAFETDVNVGGTKGDCPPEYDSVEWHKQMAREGHLYQAMIGKDIVGAAVIFS' A
#
# COMPACT_ATOMS: atom_id res chain seq x y z
N MET A 1 15.89 -0.46 7.29
CA MET A 1 14.72 -0.45 6.40
C MET A 1 15.21 -0.54 4.98
N ASN A 2 14.61 -1.41 4.16
CA ASN A 2 14.87 -1.51 2.72
C ASN A 2 13.55 -1.51 1.95
N ILE A 3 13.58 -1.06 0.71
CA ILE A 3 12.43 -1.05 -0.19
C ILE A 3 12.70 -2.07 -1.30
N VAL A 4 11.75 -2.96 -1.55
CA VAL A 4 11.82 -3.99 -2.58
C VAL A 4 10.51 -4.06 -3.35
N ILE A 5 10.53 -4.61 -4.56
CA ILE A 5 9.30 -4.87 -5.31
C ILE A 5 8.41 -5.82 -4.50
N ALA A 6 7.11 -5.55 -4.48
CA ALA A 6 6.12 -6.40 -3.83
C ALA A 6 5.76 -7.58 -4.74
N GLU A 7 5.61 -8.77 -4.17
CA GLU A 7 5.05 -9.93 -4.88
C GLU A 7 3.53 -10.01 -4.64
N GLU A 8 2.83 -10.72 -5.52
CA GLU A 8 1.37 -10.84 -5.45
C GLU A 8 0.87 -11.39 -4.10
N LYS A 9 1.64 -12.26 -3.44
CA LYS A 9 1.28 -12.85 -2.13
C LYS A 9 1.24 -11.82 -1.00
N GLN A 10 1.93 -10.69 -1.10
CA GLN A 10 1.92 -9.63 -0.08
C GLN A 10 0.79 -8.61 -0.29
N VAL A 11 0.13 -8.61 -1.45
CA VAL A 11 -0.84 -7.57 -1.83
C VAL A 11 -1.97 -7.42 -0.81
N LYS A 12 -2.52 -8.53 -0.28
CA LYS A 12 -3.61 -8.45 0.70
C LYS A 12 -3.17 -7.70 1.96
N THR A 13 -1.99 -8.01 2.49
CA THR A 13 -1.40 -7.32 3.64
C THR A 13 -1.19 -5.84 3.35
N ILE A 14 -0.74 -5.51 2.14
CA ILE A 14 -0.52 -4.13 1.70
C ILE A 14 -1.83 -3.34 1.63
N VAL A 15 -2.91 -3.94 1.10
CA VAL A 15 -4.23 -3.32 1.07
C VAL A 15 -4.77 -3.09 2.48
N ASP A 16 -4.64 -4.08 3.37
CA ASP A 16 -5.04 -3.94 4.78
C ASP A 16 -4.24 -2.82 5.49
N MET A 17 -3.02 -2.54 5.05
CA MET A 17 -2.23 -1.40 5.54
C MET A 17 -2.67 -0.07 4.92
N SER A 18 -2.95 -0.05 3.61
CA SER A 18 -3.46 1.11 2.88
C SER A 18 -4.76 1.61 3.49
N VAL A 19 -5.72 0.71 3.72
CA VAL A 19 -7.00 1.04 4.36
C VAL A 19 -6.78 1.68 5.73
N ARG A 20 -5.97 1.05 6.59
CA ARG A 20 -5.69 1.60 7.92
C ARG A 20 -4.97 2.94 7.87
N ALA A 21 -4.06 3.14 6.92
CA ALA A 21 -3.36 4.42 6.76
C ALA A 21 -4.37 5.54 6.51
N PHE A 22 -5.18 5.42 5.45
CA PHE A 22 -6.14 6.47 5.07
C PHE A 22 -7.30 6.62 6.06
N GLU A 23 -7.80 5.53 6.67
CA GLU A 23 -8.85 5.63 7.71
C GLU A 23 -8.36 6.38 8.96
N THR A 24 -7.05 6.38 9.22
CA THR A 24 -6.46 7.07 10.38
C THR A 24 -5.96 8.49 10.10
N ASP A 25 -5.99 8.95 8.84
CA ASP A 25 -5.56 10.31 8.48
C ASP A 25 -6.38 11.39 9.19
N VAL A 26 -7.64 11.09 9.54
CA VAL A 26 -8.49 11.96 10.37
C VAL A 26 -7.86 12.30 11.72
N ASN A 27 -7.02 11.42 12.29
CA ASN A 27 -6.35 11.65 13.56
C ASN A 27 -5.22 12.69 13.48
N VAL A 28 -4.77 13.00 12.26
CA VAL A 28 -3.72 13.99 11.98
C VAL A 28 -4.24 15.18 11.18
N GLY A 29 -5.57 15.36 11.13
CA GLY A 29 -6.23 16.51 10.47
C GLY A 29 -6.67 16.27 9.03
N GLY A 30 -6.61 15.03 8.54
CA GLY A 30 -7.14 14.66 7.23
C GLY A 30 -8.68 14.68 7.18
N THR A 31 -9.22 14.79 5.96
CA THR A 31 -10.67 14.75 5.73
C THR A 31 -11.15 13.30 5.65
N LYS A 32 -12.22 12.97 6.38
CA LYS A 32 -12.78 11.61 6.34
C LYS A 32 -13.25 11.26 4.93
N GLY A 33 -12.79 10.12 4.42
CA GLY A 33 -13.17 9.61 3.10
C GLY A 33 -12.42 10.27 1.93
N ASP A 34 -11.45 11.14 2.21
CA ASP A 34 -10.54 11.72 1.21
C ASP A 34 -9.41 10.75 0.87
N CYS A 35 -9.78 9.53 0.48
CA CYS A 35 -8.86 8.47 0.11
C CYS A 35 -8.63 8.48 -1.41
N PRO A 36 -7.43 8.14 -1.91
CA PRO A 36 -7.23 7.92 -3.33
C PRO A 36 -8.18 6.83 -3.87
N PRO A 37 -8.59 6.91 -5.15
CA PRO A 37 -9.29 5.81 -5.80
C PRO A 37 -8.52 4.50 -5.65
N GLU A 38 -9.24 3.38 -5.46
CA GLU A 38 -8.70 2.03 -5.39
C GLU A 38 -7.72 1.74 -4.23
N TYR A 39 -7.63 2.62 -3.22
CA TYR A 39 -6.78 2.41 -2.04
C TYR A 39 -7.08 1.11 -1.28
N ASP A 40 -8.32 0.61 -1.37
CA ASP A 40 -8.86 -0.60 -0.73
C ASP A 40 -8.99 -1.79 -1.70
N SER A 41 -8.57 -1.62 -2.95
CA SER A 41 -8.77 -2.59 -4.03
C SER A 41 -7.60 -3.56 -4.16
N VAL A 42 -7.83 -4.82 -3.77
CA VAL A 42 -6.86 -5.92 -3.95
C VAL A 42 -6.51 -6.13 -5.42
N GLU A 43 -7.50 -6.09 -6.31
CA GLU A 43 -7.25 -6.37 -7.74
C GLU A 43 -6.41 -5.27 -8.40
N TRP A 44 -6.65 -4.00 -8.05
CA TRP A 44 -5.81 -2.90 -8.52
C TRP A 44 -4.37 -3.02 -8.01
N HIS A 45 -4.16 -3.32 -6.73
CA HIS A 45 -2.82 -3.52 -6.19
C HIS A 45 -2.10 -4.74 -6.78
N LYS A 46 -2.82 -5.83 -7.11
CA LYS A 46 -2.25 -6.97 -7.86
C LYS A 46 -1.79 -6.53 -9.24
N GLN A 47 -2.57 -5.71 -9.93
CA GLN A 47 -2.17 -5.16 -11.22
C GLN A 47 -0.88 -4.33 -11.07
N MET A 48 -0.81 -3.42 -10.09
CA MET A 48 0.39 -2.63 -9.81
C MET A 48 1.61 -3.51 -9.49
N ALA A 49 1.43 -4.63 -8.78
CA ALA A 49 2.52 -5.57 -8.52
C ALA A 49 3.01 -6.25 -9.81
N ARG A 50 2.09 -6.73 -10.67
CA ARG A 50 2.42 -7.40 -11.94
C ARG A 50 3.09 -6.46 -12.94
N GLU A 51 2.71 -5.19 -12.92
CA GLU A 51 3.29 -4.14 -13.77
C GLU A 51 4.63 -3.61 -13.22
N GLY A 52 5.05 -4.03 -12.01
CA GLY A 52 6.31 -3.60 -11.40
C GLY A 52 6.26 -2.22 -10.72
N HIS A 53 5.06 -1.73 -10.44
CA HIS A 53 4.80 -0.44 -9.80
C HIS A 53 4.65 -0.52 -8.28
N LEU A 54 4.37 -1.69 -7.71
CA LEU A 54 4.17 -1.83 -6.27
C LEU A 54 5.47 -2.21 -5.54
N TYR A 55 5.83 -1.39 -4.55
CA TYR A 55 6.98 -1.57 -3.68
C TYR A 55 6.54 -1.73 -2.22
N GLN A 56 7.29 -2.52 -1.45
CA GLN A 56 7.10 -2.73 -0.02
C GLN A 56 8.34 -2.28 0.76
N ALA A 57 8.11 -1.54 1.86
CA ALA A 57 9.13 -1.18 2.82
C ALA A 57 9.21 -2.26 3.91
N MET A 58 10.42 -2.76 4.16
CA MET A 58 10.66 -3.87 5.08
C MET A 58 11.59 -3.48 6.23
N ILE A 59 11.33 -4.03 7.41
CA ILE A 59 12.27 -4.10 8.55
C ILE A 59 12.43 -5.57 8.92
N GLY A 60 13.59 -6.16 8.59
CA GLY A 60 13.77 -7.60 8.73
C GLY A 60 12.84 -8.36 7.78
N LYS A 61 11.89 -9.13 8.34
CA LYS A 61 10.88 -9.89 7.57
C LYS A 61 9.51 -9.20 7.55
N ASP A 62 9.36 -8.10 8.27
CA ASP A 62 8.08 -7.44 8.47
C ASP A 62 7.87 -6.33 7.44
N ILE A 63 6.67 -6.29 6.87
CA ILE A 63 6.22 -5.22 5.98
C ILE A 63 5.75 -4.06 6.87
N VAL A 64 6.38 -2.90 6.70
CA VAL A 64 6.08 -1.69 7.49
C VAL A 64 5.48 -0.56 6.66
N GLY A 65 5.44 -0.71 5.34
CA GLY A 65 4.79 0.22 4.43
C GLY A 65 4.79 -0.29 3.00
N ALA A 66 4.11 0.44 2.11
CA ALA A 66 4.13 0.19 0.69
C ALA A 66 4.01 1.51 -0.08
N ALA A 67 4.43 1.50 -1.35
CA ALA A 67 4.30 2.62 -2.25
C ALA A 67 4.01 2.13 -3.67
N VAL A 68 3.12 2.81 -4.38
CA VAL A 68 2.95 2.66 -5.82
C VAL A 68 3.75 3.77 -6.50
N ILE A 69 4.66 3.41 -7.40
CA ILE A 69 5.58 4.35 -8.06
C ILE A 69 5.49 4.17 -9.58
N PHE A 70 5.17 5.26 -10.26
CA PHE A 70 5.18 5.37 -11.73
C PHE A 70 6.42 6.16 -12.17
N SER A 71 7.05 5.74 -13.25
CA SER A 71 8.21 6.40 -13.88
C SER A 71 7.82 7.20 -15.11
#